data_AF-A0A534AH33-F1
#
_entry.id   AF-A0A534AH33-F1
#
_cell.length_a   1.000
_cell.length_b   1.000
_cell.length_c   1.000
_cell.angle_alpha   90.00
_cell.angle_beta   90.00
_cell.angle_gamma   90.00
#
_symmetry.space_group_name_H-M   'P 1'
#
loop_
_entity.id
_entity.type
_entity.pdbx_description
1 polymer ?
#
loop_
_entity_poly.entity_id
_entity_poly.type
_entity_poly.pdbx_seq_one_letter_code
_entity_poly.pdbx_strand_id
1 'polypeptide(L)'
;MWKAILAIGLGGALGALLRWWLGLKLNAYLPAIPPGTLAANLIGGYVVGMAVAFFGTYSALAPEWRLFVITGFCGGLTTFSTFSAEVVTLMQQGRAL
;
A
#
# COMPACT_ATOMS: atom_id res chain seq x y z
N MET A 1 13.62 -1.03 20.20
CA MET A 1 12.59 -2.03 19.84
C MET A 1 11.18 -1.45 19.85
N TRP A 2 10.70 -0.89 20.98
CA TRP A 2 9.34 -0.32 21.05
C TRP A 2 9.05 0.80 20.03
N LYS A 3 10.02 1.72 19.82
CA LYS A 3 9.87 2.79 18.82
C LYS A 3 9.65 2.25 17.39
N ALA A 4 10.34 1.18 17.02
CA ALA A 4 10.16 0.52 15.72
C ALA A 4 8.78 -0.12 15.61
N ILE A 5 8.32 -0.81 16.66
CA ILE A 5 6.98 -1.43 16.70
C ILE A 5 5.90 -0.35 16.53
N LEU A 6 6.00 0.76 17.26
CA LEU A 6 5.06 1.88 17.14
C LEU A 6 5.10 2.52 15.73
N ALA A 7 6.29 2.74 15.19
CA ALA A 7 6.46 3.29 13.85
C ALA A 7 5.79 2.41 12.78
N ILE A 8 6.09 1.11 12.80
CA ILE A 8 5.52 0.14 11.84
C ILE A 8 4.00 0.04 12.05
N GLY A 9 3.55 -0.11 13.30
CA GLY A 9 2.14 -0.29 13.63
C GLY A 9 1.27 0.90 13.23
N LEU A 10 1.69 2.12 13.58
CA LEU A 10 0.97 3.35 13.23
C LEU A 10 0.97 3.59 11.71
N GLY A 11 2.12 3.43 11.06
CA GLY A 11 2.21 3.53 9.60
C GLY A 11 1.28 2.51 8.93
N GLY A 12 1.36 1.24 9.35
CA GLY A 12 0.57 0.14 8.82
C GLY A 12 -0.93 0.35 8.98
N ALA A 13 -1.37 0.80 10.16
CA ALA A 13 -2.77 1.14 10.40
C ALA A 13 -3.25 2.25 9.45
N LEU A 14 -2.49 3.34 9.31
CA LEU A 14 -2.83 4.44 8.41
C LEU A 14 -2.89 3.99 6.94
N GLY A 15 -1.90 3.20 6.49
CA GLY A 15 -1.87 2.66 5.14
C GLY A 15 -3.06 1.75 4.85
N ALA A 16 -3.39 0.84 5.78
CA ALA A 16 -4.51 -0.07 5.64
C ALA A 16 -5.87 0.67 5.64
N LEU A 17 -6.04 1.69 6.49
CA LEU A 17 -7.24 2.52 6.52
C LEU A 17 -7.41 3.32 5.23
N LEU A 18 -6.33 3.90 4.70
CA LEU A 18 -6.38 4.61 3.42
C LEU A 18 -6.72 3.65 2.27
N ARG A 19 -6.09 2.47 2.21
CA ARG A 19 -6.42 1.45 1.21
C ARG A 19 -7.88 1.04 1.28
N TRP A 20 -8.40 0.78 2.49
CA TRP A 20 -9.79 0.45 2.71
C TRP A 20 -10.72 1.56 2.19
N TRP A 21 -10.43 2.82 2.53
CA TRP A 21 -11.20 3.96 2.07
C TRP A 21 -11.17 4.13 0.54
N LEU A 22 -10.00 3.97 -0.10
CA LEU A 22 -9.85 3.96 -1.55
C LEU A 22 -10.69 2.84 -2.18
N GLY A 23 -10.67 1.64 -1.60
CA GLY A 23 -11.48 0.51 -2.03
C GLY A 23 -12.98 0.83 -1.99
N LEU A 24 -13.47 1.39 -0.87
CA LEU A 24 -14.87 1.79 -0.74
C LEU A 24 -15.31 2.85 -1.75
N LYS A 25 -14.44 3.82 -2.03
CA LYS A 25 -14.78 4.94 -2.92
C LYS A 25 -14.65 4.61 -4.39
N LEU A 26 -13.68 3.78 -4.75
CA LEU A 26 -13.25 3.67 -6.15
C LEU A 26 -13.55 2.31 -6.78
N ASN A 27 -13.48 1.19 -6.03
CA ASN A 27 -13.52 -0.15 -6.63
C ASN A 27 -14.81 -0.44 -7.44
N ALA A 28 -15.93 0.20 -7.09
CA ALA A 28 -17.20 0.01 -7.77
C ALA A 28 -17.27 0.66 -9.17
N TYR A 29 -16.41 1.64 -9.49
CA TYR A 29 -16.50 2.37 -10.77
C TYR A 29 -16.08 1.54 -11.97
N LEU A 30 -15.10 0.64 -11.81
CA LEU A 30 -14.58 -0.18 -12.90
C LEU A 30 -14.35 -1.62 -12.41
N PRO A 31 -15.37 -2.50 -12.45
CA PRO A 31 -15.27 -3.85 -11.91
C PRO A 31 -14.21 -4.74 -12.56
N ALA A 32 -13.84 -4.46 -13.82
CA ALA A 32 -12.79 -5.20 -14.53
C ALA A 32 -11.38 -4.90 -14.01
N ILE A 33 -11.16 -3.71 -13.45
CA ILE A 33 -9.87 -3.28 -12.90
C ILE A 33 -10.18 -2.38 -11.70
N PRO A 34 -10.33 -2.94 -10.47
CA PRO A 34 -10.77 -2.18 -9.30
C PRO A 34 -9.83 -0.99 -9.00
N PRO A 35 -10.24 0.26 -9.28
CA PRO A 35 -9.29 1.36 -9.35
C PRO A 35 -8.80 1.83 -7.98
N GLY A 36 -9.48 1.50 -6.89
CA GLY A 36 -9.01 1.76 -5.52
C GLY A 36 -7.83 0.87 -5.15
N THR A 37 -7.90 -0.43 -5.46
CA THR A 37 -6.78 -1.38 -5.28
C THR A 37 -5.59 -1.00 -6.16
N LEU A 38 -5.84 -0.61 -7.42
CA LEU A 38 -4.81 -0.12 -8.33
C LEU A 38 -4.15 1.17 -7.80
N ALA A 39 -4.95 2.17 -7.41
CA ALA A 39 -4.45 3.44 -6.89
C ALA A 39 -3.61 3.23 -5.62
N ALA A 40 -4.06 2.40 -4.69
CA ALA A 40 -3.32 2.10 -3.47
C ALA A 40 -1.93 1.51 -3.76
N ASN A 41 -1.85 0.57 -4.71
CA ASN A 41 -0.58 -0.04 -5.12
C ASN A 41 0.34 0.96 -5.87
N LEU A 42 -0.19 1.74 -6.81
CA LEU A 42 0.62 2.72 -7.56
C LEU A 42 1.12 3.86 -6.67
N ILE A 43 0.27 4.41 -5.81
CA ILE A 43 0.67 5.44 -4.84
C ILE A 43 1.71 4.86 -3.89
N GLY A 44 1.47 3.67 -3.35
CA GLY A 44 2.42 3.02 -2.44
C GLY A 44 3.78 2.77 -3.10
N GLY A 45 3.80 2.25 -4.33
CA GLY A 45 5.03 2.03 -5.10
C GLY A 45 5.80 3.32 -5.38
N TYR A 46 5.10 4.39 -5.79
CA TYR A 46 5.71 5.70 -6.00
C TYR A 46 6.31 6.29 -4.71
N VAL A 47 5.58 6.21 -3.59
CA VAL A 47 6.06 6.67 -2.28
C VAL A 47 7.27 5.87 -1.82
N VAL A 48 7.32 4.55 -2.03
CA VAL A 48 8.50 3.74 -1.71
C VAL A 48 9.71 4.21 -2.53
N GLY A 49 9.56 4.43 -3.84
CA GLY A 49 10.64 4.93 -4.68
C GLY A 49 11.22 6.25 -4.19
N MET A 50 10.36 7.23 -3.90
CA MET A 50 10.79 8.52 -3.32
C MET A 50 11.44 8.35 -1.94
N ALA A 51 10.86 7.51 -1.08
CA ALA A 51 11.36 7.28 0.27
C ALA A 51 12.76 6.64 0.26
N VAL A 52 13.01 5.67 -0.64
CA VAL A 52 14.33 5.04 -0.80
C VAL A 52 15.38 6.08 -1.19
N ALA A 53 15.08 6.95 -2.17
CA ALA A 53 16.00 8.01 -2.58
C ALA A 53 16.25 9.04 -1.45
N PHE A 54 15.18 9.46 -0.78
CA PHE A 54 15.25 10.43 0.32
C PHE A 54 16.06 9.91 1.51
N PHE A 55 15.73 8.73 2.04
CA PHE A 55 16.46 8.15 3.18
C PHE A 55 17.88 7.70 2.82
N GLY A 56 18.14 7.38 1.55
CA GLY A 56 19.50 7.15 1.06
C GLY A 56 20.37 8.41 1.12
N THR A 57 19.78 9.58 0.85
CA THR A 57 20.47 10.88 0.92
C THR A 57 20.64 11.36 2.36
N TYR A 58 19.60 11.20 3.18
CA TYR A 58 19.56 11.68 4.57
C TYR A 58 19.75 10.54 5.58
N SER A 59 20.91 9.88 5.53
CA SER A 59 21.23 8.71 6.36
C SER A 59 21.30 8.98 7.87
N ALA A 60 21.41 10.25 8.29
CA ALA A 60 21.42 10.64 9.70
C ALA A 60 20.03 10.66 10.36
N LEU A 61 18.94 10.50 9.59
CA LEU A 61 17.59 10.44 10.15
C LEU A 61 17.38 9.18 10.98
N ALA A 62 16.54 9.29 12.01
CA ALA A 62 16.20 8.17 12.87
C ALA A 62 15.59 7.01 12.04
N PRO A 63 16.08 5.76 12.17
CA PRO A 63 15.63 4.61 11.36
C PRO A 63 14.13 4.35 11.42
N GLU A 64 13.47 4.77 12.50
CA GLU A 64 12.03 4.64 12.72
C GLU A 64 11.21 5.38 11.67
N TRP A 65 11.70 6.47 11.08
CA TRP A 65 11.00 7.16 9.99
C TRP A 65 10.96 6.30 8.72
N ARG A 66 12.05 5.62 8.41
CA ARG A 66 12.10 4.66 7.30
C ARG A 66 11.14 3.50 7.54
N LEU A 67 11.10 2.98 8.77
CA LEU A 67 10.18 1.91 9.15
C LEU A 67 8.72 2.36 9.09
N PHE A 68 8.40 3.57 9.55
CA PHE A 68 7.05 4.13 9.50
C PHE A 68 6.57 4.27 8.05
N VAL A 69 7.38 4.86 7.17
CA VAL A 69 6.97 5.14 5.79
C VAL A 69 6.96 3.87 4.94
N ILE A 70 8.07 3.13 4.89
CA ILE A 70 8.24 2.02 3.95
C ILE A 70 7.56 0.76 4.48
N THR A 71 7.95 0.29 5.66
CA THR A 71 7.45 -0.97 6.21
C THR A 71 6.02 -0.84 6.73
N GLY A 72 5.72 0.26 7.42
CA GLY A 72 4.39 0.55 7.95
C GLY A 72 3.43 1.02 6.86
N PHE A 73 3.47 2.31 6.52
CA PHE A 73 2.48 2.96 5.66
C PHE A 73 2.38 2.33 4.28
N CYS A 74 3.47 2.25 3.53
CA CYS A 74 3.46 1.63 2.20
C CYS A 74 3.14 0.12 2.28
N GLY A 75 3.62 -0.59 3.30
CA GLY A 75 3.28 -2.00 3.53
C GLY A 75 1.79 -2.24 3.80
N GLY A 76 1.12 -1.35 4.54
CA GLY A 76 -0.31 -1.42 4.80
C GLY A 76 -1.18 -0.91 3.65
N LEU A 77 -0.68 0.09 2.91
CA LEU A 77 -1.35 0.71 1.76
C LEU A 77 -1.35 -0.21 0.54
N THR A 78 -0.23 -0.84 0.22
CA THR A 78 -0.15 -1.78 -0.90
C THR A 78 -0.76 -3.13 -0.54
N THR A 79 -1.19 -3.90 -1.54
CA THR A 79 -1.78 -5.23 -1.30
C THR A 79 -1.59 -6.12 -2.52
N PHE A 80 -0.93 -7.26 -2.32
CA PHE A 80 -0.88 -8.32 -3.31
C PHE A 80 -2.04 -9.32 -3.15
N SER A 81 -2.49 -9.56 -1.92
CA SER A 81 -3.56 -10.53 -1.64
C SER A 81 -4.91 -10.09 -2.20
N THR A 82 -5.29 -8.81 -2.04
CA THR A 82 -6.52 -8.27 -2.62
C THR A 82 -6.46 -8.31 -4.14
N PHE A 83 -5.36 -7.86 -4.74
CA PHE A 83 -5.13 -7.93 -6.18
C PHE A 83 -5.27 -9.37 -6.71
N SER A 84 -4.67 -10.34 -6.03
CA SER A 84 -4.73 -11.75 -6.43
C SER A 84 -6.15 -12.30 -6.38
N ALA A 85 -6.92 -11.97 -5.32
CA ALA A 85 -8.31 -12.39 -5.19
C ALA A 85 -9.21 -11.76 -6.27
N GLU A 86 -8.98 -10.49 -6.61
CA GLU A 86 -9.68 -9.79 -7.70
C GLU A 86 -9.40 -10.47 -9.05
N VAL A 87 -8.14 -10.78 -9.35
CA VAL A 87 -7.74 -11.49 -10.58
C VAL A 87 -8.37 -12.88 -10.66
N VAL A 88 -8.28 -13.68 -9.59
CA VAL A 88 -8.88 -15.03 -9.55
C VAL A 88 -10.40 -14.95 -9.74
N THR A 89 -11.06 -13.96 -9.15
CA THR A 89 -12.51 -13.75 -9.32
C THR A 89 -12.86 -13.44 -10.77
N LEU A 90 -12.09 -12.57 -11.43
CA LEU A 90 -12.28 -12.24 -12.84
C LEU A 90 -12.06 -13.46 -13.75
N MET A 91 -11.04 -14.27 -13.47
CA MET A 91 -10.79 -15.53 -14.18
C MET A 91 -11.96 -16.51 -14.03
N GLN A 92 -12.48 -16.69 -12.82
CA GLN A 92 -13.65 -17.55 -12.56
C GLN A 92 -14.91 -17.08 -13.28
N GLN A 93 -15.04 -15.78 -13.52
CA GLN A 93 -16.14 -15.19 -14.29
C GLN A 93 -15.95 -15.28 -15.81
N GLY A 94 -14.85 -15.86 -16.29
CA GLY A 94 -14.50 -15.88 -17.72
C GLY A 94 -14.13 -14.49 -18.27
N ARG A 95 -13.71 -13.57 -17.38
CA ARG A 95 -13.35 -12.18 -17.68
C ARG A 95 -11.86 -11.92 -17.48
N ALA A 96 -11.03 -12.93 -17.73
CA ALA A 96 -9.59 -12.71 -17.83
C ALA A 96 -9.35 -11.76 -19.02
N LEU A 97 -8.59 -10.69 -18.78
CA LEU A 97 -8.08 -9.81 -19.84
C LEU A 97 -7.25 -10.62 -20.86
#